data_AF-A0A4R6V0X4-F1
#
_entry.id   AF-A0A4R6V0X4-F1
#
_cell.length_a   1.000
_cell.length_b   1.000
_cell.length_c   1.000
_cell.angle_alpha   90.00
_cell.angle_beta   90.00
_cell.angle_gamma   90.00
#
_symmetry.space_group_name_H-M   'P 1'
#
loop_
_entity.id
_entity.type
_entity.pdbx_description
1 polymer ?
#
loop_
_entity_poly.entity_id
_entity_poly.type
_entity_poly.pdbx_seq_one_letter_code
_entity_poly.pdbx_strand_id
1 'polypeptide(L)'
;MTYDVVALVQRAPDVRALVDGMVRAGTDLKVRGGGDGAVIQLCDDEGRPLLSIEAAQRVAVASEVERLLGAGTAALMPDPCWWVEARASSAEAEAVALAHRFADRLVDRLGGTVWSSRPRLRQGALPGGGAR
;
A
#
# COMPACT_ATOMS: atom_id res chain seq x y z
N MET A 1 12.98 1.22 -6.54
CA MET A 1 12.15 2.29 -5.93
C MET A 1 10.83 1.65 -5.58
N THR A 2 10.37 1.80 -4.35
CA THR A 2 9.10 1.25 -3.89
C THR A 2 7.94 2.20 -4.23
N TYR A 3 6.74 1.64 -4.32
CA TYR A 3 5.49 2.36 -4.53
C TYR A 3 4.55 2.02 -3.39
N ASP A 4 3.97 3.03 -2.74
CA ASP A 4 3.22 2.86 -1.50
C ASP A 4 1.74 3.10 -1.78
N VAL A 5 0.91 2.16 -1.33
CA VAL A 5 -0.54 2.26 -1.34
C VAL A 5 -1.01 2.16 0.11
N VAL A 6 -1.83 3.10 0.54
CA VAL A 6 -2.39 3.13 1.89
C VAL A 6 -3.90 2.93 1.79
N ALA A 7 -4.38 1.85 2.39
CA ALA A 7 -5.81 1.66 2.65
C ALA A 7 -6.15 2.31 3.98
N LEU A 8 -6.90 3.41 3.92
CA LEU A 8 -7.55 3.99 5.09
C LEU A 8 -8.95 3.40 5.19
N VAL A 9 -9.23 2.66 6.26
CA VAL A 9 -10.49 1.95 6.43
C VAL A 9 -11.21 2.35 7.71
N GLN A 10 -12.54 2.33 7.67
CA GLN A 10 -13.38 2.81 8.77
C GLN A 10 -13.45 1.80 9.93
N ARG A 11 -13.20 0.52 9.65
CA ARG A 11 -13.31 -0.59 10.61
C ARG A 11 -11.98 -1.31 10.75
N ALA A 12 -11.71 -1.81 11.96
CA ALA A 12 -10.50 -2.57 12.25
C ALA A 12 -10.39 -3.78 11.31
N PRO A 13 -9.28 -3.94 10.56
CA PRO A 13 -9.05 -5.13 9.77
C PRO A 13 -8.93 -6.37 10.67
N ASP A 14 -9.74 -7.39 10.37
CA ASP A 14 -9.55 -8.73 10.94
C ASP A 14 -8.64 -9.58 10.03
N VAL A 15 -8.17 -10.73 10.55
CA VAL A 15 -7.33 -11.66 9.79
C VAL A 15 -8.00 -12.07 8.46
N ARG A 16 -9.32 -12.22 8.45
CA ARG A 16 -10.05 -12.60 7.24
C ARG A 16 -10.04 -11.49 6.18
N ALA A 17 -10.17 -10.23 6.57
CA ALA A 17 -10.08 -9.10 5.67
C ALA A 17 -8.68 -8.99 5.06
N LEU A 18 -7.63 -9.20 5.87
CA LEU A 18 -6.25 -9.23 5.38
C LEU A 18 -6.03 -10.38 4.40
N VAL A 19 -6.47 -11.59 4.73
CA VAL A 19 -6.34 -12.77 3.85
C VAL A 19 -7.14 -12.60 2.56
N ASP A 20 -8.38 -12.12 2.62
CA ASP A 20 -9.18 -11.84 1.42
C ASP A 20 -8.48 -10.81 0.52
N GLY A 21 -7.84 -9.80 1.12
CA GLY A 21 -7.01 -8.82 0.42
C GLY A 21 -5.81 -9.46 -0.27
N MET A 22 -5.08 -10.33 0.43
CA MET A 22 -3.92 -11.04 -0.12
C MET A 22 -4.32 -11.97 -1.28
N VAL A 23 -5.42 -12.70 -1.13
CA VAL A 23 -6.00 -13.55 -2.19
C VAL A 23 -6.40 -12.72 -3.41
N ARG A 24 -6.97 -11.52 -3.19
CA ARG A 24 -7.31 -10.60 -4.28
C ARG A 24 -6.08 -10.00 -4.96
N ALA A 25 -4.98 -9.82 -4.24
CA ALA A 25 -3.70 -9.45 -4.84
C ALA A 25 -3.22 -10.57 -5.78
N GLY A 26 -3.10 -11.81 -5.29
CA GLY A 26 -2.77 -12.96 -6.13
C GLY A 26 -2.89 -14.28 -5.37
N THR A 27 -3.42 -15.31 -6.03
CA THR A 27 -3.66 -16.63 -5.43
C THR A 27 -2.44 -17.55 -5.45
N ASP A 28 -1.48 -17.24 -6.31
CA ASP A 28 -0.23 -17.96 -6.56
C ASP A 28 0.95 -17.43 -5.72
N LEU A 29 0.76 -16.31 -5.01
CA LEU A 29 1.81 -15.68 -4.23
C LEU A 29 2.11 -16.44 -2.94
N LYS A 30 3.40 -16.54 -2.62
CA LYS A 30 3.87 -17.12 -1.37
C LYS A 30 3.80 -16.09 -0.25
N VAL A 31 3.34 -16.50 0.94
CA VAL A 31 3.23 -15.62 2.11
C VAL A 31 4.41 -15.84 3.05
N ARG A 32 5.08 -14.76 3.45
CA ARG A 32 6.18 -14.77 4.44
C ARG A 32 5.95 -13.71 5.51
N GLY A 33 6.15 -14.06 6.77
CA GLY A 33 6.23 -13.09 7.86
C GLY A 33 7.62 -12.45 7.96
N GLY A 34 7.68 -11.18 8.35
CA GLY A 34 8.93 -10.44 8.58
C GLY A 34 8.77 -9.37 9.67
N GLY A 35 9.89 -8.73 10.04
CA GLY A 35 9.90 -7.62 11.00
C GLY A 35 9.27 -7.98 12.35
N ASP A 36 9.65 -9.13 12.92
CA ASP A 36 9.11 -9.64 14.20
C ASP A 36 7.57 -9.69 14.26
N GLY A 37 6.93 -9.97 13.12
CA GLY A 37 5.47 -10.08 13.00
C GLY A 37 4.77 -8.77 12.63
N ALA A 38 5.51 -7.67 12.44
CA ALA A 38 4.95 -6.39 12.02
C ALA A 38 4.72 -6.29 10.50
N VAL A 39 5.26 -7.21 9.71
CA VAL A 39 5.18 -7.20 8.25
C VAL A 39 4.79 -8.56 7.69
N ILE A 40 3.86 -8.56 6.74
CA ILE A 40 3.54 -9.70 5.88
C ILE A 40 4.06 -9.41 4.48
N GLN A 41 4.73 -10.36 3.85
CA GLN A 41 5.23 -10.23 2.49
C GLN A 41 4.56 -11.23 1.56
N LEU A 42 4.14 -10.75 0.39
CA LEU A 42 3.75 -11.57 -0.74
C LEU A 42 4.94 -11.68 -1.69
N CYS A 43 5.36 -12.90 -1.96
CA CYS A 43 6.53 -13.21 -2.76
C CYS A 43 6.14 -13.99 -4.02
N ASP A 44 6.98 -13.87 -5.05
CA ASP A 44 6.93 -14.74 -6.22
C ASP A 44 7.41 -16.17 -5.91
N ASP A 45 7.42 -17.02 -6.94
CA ASP A 45 7.84 -18.41 -6.83
C ASP A 45 9.31 -18.58 -6.47
N GLU A 46 10.17 -17.64 -6.85
CA GLU A 46 11.58 -17.58 -6.44
C GLU A 46 11.78 -17.05 -5.02
N GLY A 47 10.72 -16.61 -4.35
CA GLY A 47 10.76 -16.09 -2.98
C GLY A 47 11.18 -14.61 -2.89
N ARG A 48 11.19 -13.89 -4.01
CA ARG A 48 11.44 -12.45 -4.05
C ARG A 48 10.17 -11.70 -3.63
N PRO A 49 10.26 -10.73 -2.71
CA PRO A 49 9.10 -9.98 -2.25
C PRO A 49 8.58 -9.04 -3.35
N LEU A 50 7.28 -9.12 -3.65
CA LEU A 50 6.57 -8.23 -4.57
C LEU A 50 5.77 -7.16 -3.81
N LEU A 51 5.20 -7.53 -2.67
CA LEU A 51 4.40 -6.64 -1.82
C LEU A 51 4.77 -6.86 -0.35
N SER A 52 4.95 -5.78 0.41
CA SER A 52 5.02 -5.81 1.88
C SER A 52 3.81 -5.10 2.45
N ILE A 53 3.12 -5.75 3.39
CA ILE A 53 1.93 -5.24 4.08
C ILE A 53 2.34 -5.00 5.53
N GLU A 54 2.25 -3.75 5.97
CA GLU A 54 2.52 -3.39 7.37
C GLU A 54 1.29 -3.65 8.24
N ALA A 55 1.52 -3.92 9.54
CA ALA A 55 0.45 -4.15 10.49
C ALA A 55 -0.54 -2.97 10.53
N ALA A 56 -1.83 -3.29 10.67
CA ALA A 56 -2.87 -2.26 10.74
C ALA A 56 -2.69 -1.37 11.97
N GLN A 57 -2.68 -0.05 11.76
CA GLN A 57 -2.53 0.94 12.83
C GLN A 57 -3.80 1.75 12.99
N ARG A 58 -4.25 1.95 14.23
CA ARG A 58 -5.38 2.83 14.52
C ARG A 58 -4.90 4.28 14.55
N VAL A 59 -5.48 5.11 13.69
CA VAL A 59 -5.23 6.55 13.63
C VAL A 59 -6.34 7.25 14.41
N ALA A 60 -5.97 7.95 15.48
CA ALA A 60 -6.95 8.49 16.42
C ALA A 60 -7.57 9.82 15.94
N VAL A 61 -6.83 10.60 15.14
CA VAL A 61 -7.20 11.95 14.74
C VAL A 61 -6.88 12.21 13.26
N ALA A 62 -7.77 12.92 12.55
CA ALA A 62 -7.63 13.19 11.12
C ALA A 62 -6.37 14.00 10.78
N SER A 63 -5.86 14.81 11.73
CA SER A 63 -4.66 15.63 11.53
C SER A 63 -3.40 14.80 11.24
N GLU A 64 -3.34 13.55 11.71
CA GLU A 64 -2.25 12.63 11.36
C GLU A 64 -2.33 12.21 9.89
N VAL A 65 -3.53 11.90 9.40
CA VAL A 65 -3.77 11.60 7.99
C VAL A 65 -3.48 12.82 7.13
N GLU A 66 -3.93 14.00 7.54
CA GLU A 66 -3.71 15.24 6.80
C GLU A 66 -2.22 15.55 6.63
N ARG A 67 -1.44 15.43 7.72
CA ARG A 67 0.00 15.69 7.71
C ARG A 67 0.75 14.75 6.76
N LEU A 68 0.32 13.50 6.65
CA LEU A 68 1.02 12.47 5.87
C LEU A 68 0.52 12.34 4.43
N LEU A 69 -0.80 12.38 4.22
CA LEU A 69 -1.46 12.06 2.96
C LEU A 69 -2.22 13.26 2.35
N GLY A 70 -2.25 14.39 3.05
CA GLY A 70 -2.88 15.63 2.62
C GLY A 70 -4.35 15.76 3.02
N ALA A 71 -4.82 17.00 3.09
CA ALA A 71 -6.17 17.37 3.54
C ALA A 71 -7.29 16.73 2.71
N GLY A 72 -7.09 16.56 1.40
CA GLY A 72 -8.07 15.91 0.52
C GLY A 72 -8.35 14.46 0.91
N THR A 73 -7.31 13.71 1.31
CA THR A 73 -7.46 12.32 1.78
C THR A 73 -8.07 12.28 3.18
N ALA A 74 -7.61 13.16 4.08
CA ALA A 74 -8.11 13.23 5.46
C ALA A 74 -9.62 13.53 5.52
N ALA A 75 -10.12 14.41 4.64
CA ALA A 75 -11.53 14.78 4.59
C ALA A 75 -12.48 13.61 4.21
N LEU A 76 -11.96 12.52 3.65
CA LEU A 76 -12.74 11.35 3.24
C LEU A 76 -12.97 10.33 4.37
N MET A 77 -12.30 10.49 5.50
CA MET A 77 -12.28 9.49 6.57
C MET A 77 -12.89 10.00 7.88
N PRO A 78 -13.64 9.14 8.60
CA PRO A 78 -14.07 9.46 9.96
C PRO A 78 -12.91 9.36 10.95
N ASP A 79 -13.07 10.02 12.09
CA ASP A 79 -12.21 9.87 13.26
C ASP A 79 -12.87 8.97 14.32
N PRO A 80 -12.20 7.90 14.79
CA PRO A 80 -10.92 7.35 14.34
C PRO A 80 -11.06 6.49 13.06
N CYS A 81 -9.94 6.25 12.37
CA CYS A 81 -9.85 5.28 11.28
C CYS A 81 -8.65 4.31 11.46
N TRP A 82 -8.49 3.38 10.50
CA TRP A 82 -7.41 2.41 10.48
C TRP A 82 -6.56 2.56 9.21
N TRP A 83 -5.25 2.48 9.39
CA TRP A 83 -4.23 2.60 8.36
C TRP A 83 -3.61 1.23 8.08
N VAL A 84 -3.60 0.82 6.81
CA VAL A 84 -2.85 -0.34 6.34
C VAL A 84 -1.99 0.08 5.16
N GLU A 85 -0.67 -0.02 5.31
CA GLU A 85 0.27 0.30 4.23
C GLU A 85 0.68 -0.95 3.46
N ALA A 86 0.57 -0.88 2.15
CA ALA A 86 0.98 -1.90 1.20
C ALA A 86 2.05 -1.31 0.27
N ARG A 87 3.29 -1.74 0.49
CA ARG A 87 4.49 -1.27 -0.22
C ARG A 87 4.90 -2.26 -1.30
N ALA A 88 4.69 -1.88 -2.55
CA ALA A 88 5.20 -2.60 -3.71
C ALA A 88 6.73 -2.50 -3.75
N SER A 89 7.41 -3.61 -4.02
CA SER A 89 8.88 -3.67 -4.02
C SER A 89 9.52 -2.91 -5.19
N SER A 90 8.78 -2.75 -6.29
CA SER A 90 9.15 -1.97 -7.46
C SER A 90 7.99 -1.07 -7.91
N ALA A 91 8.29 -0.13 -8.81
CA ALA A 91 7.28 0.69 -9.49
C ALA A 91 6.82 0.05 -10.82
N GLU A 92 7.09 -1.23 -11.03
CA GLU A 92 6.64 -1.97 -12.20
C GLU A 92 5.13 -2.22 -12.11
N ALA A 93 4.47 -2.28 -13.26
CA ALA A 93 3.02 -2.31 -13.35
C ALA A 93 2.39 -3.45 -12.54
N GLU A 94 3.04 -4.61 -12.52
CA GLU A 94 2.57 -5.79 -11.80
C GLU A 94 2.59 -5.60 -10.27
N ALA A 95 3.73 -5.19 -9.71
CA ALA A 95 3.87 -4.96 -8.26
C ALA A 95 2.94 -3.84 -7.77
N VAL A 96 2.78 -2.78 -8.57
CA VAL A 96 1.82 -1.70 -8.30
C VAL A 96 0.39 -2.23 -8.32
N ALA A 97 0.02 -3.03 -9.32
CA ALA A 97 -1.32 -3.59 -9.43
C ALA A 97 -1.64 -4.54 -8.26
N LEU A 98 -0.65 -5.28 -7.74
CA LEU A 98 -0.81 -6.10 -6.54
C LEU A 98 -1.18 -5.27 -5.32
N ALA A 99 -0.47 -4.16 -5.09
CA ALA A 99 -0.73 -3.26 -3.97
C ALA A 99 -2.15 -2.66 -4.03
N HIS A 100 -2.56 -2.18 -5.21
CA HIS A 100 -3.92 -1.64 -5.42
C HIS A 100 -5.00 -2.70 -5.24
N ARG A 101 -4.85 -3.89 -5.83
CA ARG A 101 -5.84 -4.99 -5.65
C ARG A 101 -6.03 -5.36 -4.18
N PHE A 102 -4.96 -5.38 -3.40
CA PHE A 102 -5.02 -5.61 -1.95
C PHE A 102 -5.78 -4.48 -1.24
N ALA A 103 -5.39 -3.22 -1.48
CA ALA A 103 -5.95 -2.06 -0.81
C ALA A 103 -7.43 -1.83 -1.15
N ASP A 104 -7.78 -1.94 -2.44
CA ASP A 104 -9.16 -1.84 -2.92
C ASP A 104 -10.03 -2.90 -2.25
N ARG A 105 -9.53 -4.13 -2.11
CA ARG A 105 -10.29 -5.20 -1.46
C ARG A 105 -10.56 -4.91 0.02
N LEU A 106 -9.60 -4.32 0.73
CA LEU A 106 -9.78 -3.89 2.10
C LEU A 106 -10.84 -2.78 2.18
N VAL A 107 -10.76 -1.77 1.32
CA VAL A 107 -11.71 -0.65 1.29
C VAL A 107 -13.11 -1.13 0.93
N ASP A 108 -13.27 -1.98 -0.09
CA ASP A 108 -14.55 -2.60 -0.45
C ASP A 108 -15.20 -3.31 0.72
N ARG A 109 -14.39 -4.03 1.51
CA ARG A 109 -14.88 -4.83 2.63
C ARG A 109 -15.13 -3.99 3.87
N LEU A 110 -14.29 -3.03 4.19
CA LEU A 110 -14.27 -2.33 5.48
C LEU A 110 -14.83 -0.90 5.42
N GLY A 111 -15.06 -0.39 4.21
CA GLY A 111 -15.36 1.02 3.92
C GLY A 111 -14.12 1.89 4.08
N GLY A 112 -13.98 2.95 3.28
CA GLY A 112 -12.86 3.88 3.38
C GLY A 112 -12.38 4.39 2.03
N THR A 113 -11.10 4.72 1.94
CA THR A 113 -10.46 5.23 0.72
C THR A 113 -9.04 4.68 0.57
N VAL A 114 -8.58 4.63 -0.68
CA VAL A 114 -7.19 4.32 -1.01
C VAL A 114 -6.45 5.61 -1.31
N TRP A 115 -5.25 5.74 -0.77
CA TRP A 115 -4.25 6.70 -1.21
C TRP A 115 -3.09 5.95 -1.86
N SER A 116 -2.42 6.56 -2.83
CA SER A 116 -1.21 5.98 -3.41
C SER A 116 -0.18 7.05 -3.72
N SER A 117 1.10 6.72 -3.54
CA SER A 117 2.17 7.63 -3.90
C SER A 117 2.20 7.85 -5.41
N ARG A 118 2.71 9.00 -5.84
CA ARG A 118 2.90 9.23 -7.29
C ARG A 118 4.05 8.34 -7.76
N PRO A 119 3.93 7.67 -8.92
CA PRO A 119 5.08 7.06 -9.56
C PRO A 119 6.11 8.17 -9.77
N ARG A 120 7.27 8.07 -9.11
CA ARG A 120 8.40 8.95 -9.44
C ARG A 120 8.88 8.51 -10.81
N LEU A 121 8.38 9.18 -11.86
CA LEU A 121 8.93 9.06 -13.21
C LEU A 121 10.44 9.20 -13.09
N ARG A 122 11.21 8.24 -13.60
CA ARG A 122 12.67 8.39 -13.71
C ARG A 122 12.91 9.76 -14.36
N GLN A 123 13.51 10.69 -13.63
CA GLN A 123 14.10 11.87 -14.24
C GLN A 123 15.19 11.34 -15.16
N GLY A 124 14.85 11.18 -16.44
CA GLY A 124 15.83 10.88 -17.48
C GLY A 124 16.87 11.97 -17.45
N ALA A 125 18.14 11.57 -17.42
CA ALA A 125 19.27 12.45 -17.61
C ALA A 125 18.96 13.40 -18.77
N LEU A 126 18.96 14.70 -18.50
CA LEU A 126 19.04 15.71 -19.54
C LEU A 126 20.25 15.31 -20.41
N PRO A 127 20.10 15.11 -21.74
CA PRO A 127 21.27 14.95 -22.58
C PRO A 127 22.12 16.21 -22.39
N GLY A 128 23.34 16.01 -21.88
CA GLY A 128 24.30 17.07 -21.69
C GLY A 128 24.39 17.90 -22.96
N GLY A 129 24.13 19.20 -22.82
CA GLY A 129 24.20 20.16 -23.90
C GLY A 129 25.60 20.16 -24.50
N GLY A 130 25.77 19.41 -25.59
CA GLY A 130 26.86 19.62 -26.52
C GLY A 130 26.48 20.80 -27.41
N ALA A 131 27.00 21.98 -27.10
CA ALA A 131 27.20 23.01 -28.11
C ALA A 131 28.28 24.01 -27.66
N ARG A 132 29.48 23.76 -28.22
CA ARG A 132 30.57 24.68 -28.57
C ARG A 132 31.56 25.09 -27.48
#